data_AF-A0A2T3NJW0-F1
#
_entry.id   AF-A0A2T3NJW0-F1
#
_cell.length_a   1.000
_cell.length_b   1.000
_cell.length_c   1.000
_cell.angle_alpha   90.00
_cell.angle_beta   90.00
_cell.angle_gamma   90.00
#
_symmetry.space_group_name_H-M   'P 1'
#
loop_
_entity.id
_entity.type
_entity.pdbx_description
1 polymer ?
#
loop_
_entity_poly.entity_id
_entity_poly.type
_entity_poly.pdbx_seq_one_letter_code
_entity_poly.pdbx_strand_id
1 'polypeptide(L)' 'MNVLGTEAVKPLFITRADLGKLLGMKPTTLDAFIARTTSFPEKKARGRYSRKEFEEWCKNEGLV' A
#
# COMPACT_ATOMS: atom_id res chain seq x y z
N MET A 1 32.25 11.47 11.46
CA MET A 1 31.53 10.25 11.06
C MET A 1 30.13 10.67 10.65
N ASN A 2 29.86 10.85 9.35
CA ASN A 2 28.52 11.18 8.86
C ASN A 2 27.83 9.89 8.42
N VAL A 3 27.00 9.32 9.29
CA VAL A 3 26.02 8.32 8.90
C VAL A 3 24.93 9.08 8.16
N LEU A 4 25.07 9.20 6.84
CA LEU A 4 23.95 9.52 5.96
C LEU A 4 22.88 8.48 6.26
N GLY A 5 21.86 8.88 7.02
CA GLY A 5 20.66 8.10 7.22
C GLY A 5 20.13 7.76 5.84
N THR A 6 20.27 6.51 5.45
CA THR A 6 19.60 5.96 4.28
C THR A 6 18.12 5.99 4.58
N GLU A 7 17.48 7.14 4.34
CA GLU A 7 16.03 7.23 4.20
C GLU A 7 15.67 6.21 3.12
N ALA A 8 15.17 5.06 3.57
CA ALA A 8 14.85 3.95 2.70
C ALA A 8 13.86 4.47 1.66
N VAL A 9 14.34 4.64 0.42
CA VAL A 9 13.55 5.19 -0.68
C VAL A 9 12.31 4.32 -0.80
N LYS A 10 11.18 4.86 -0.35
CA LYS A 10 9.90 4.17 -0.36
C LYS A 10 9.53 3.92 -1.82
N PRO A 11 9.30 2.67 -2.24
CA PRO A 11 9.00 2.39 -3.64
C PRO A 11 7.70 3.10 -4.05
N LEU A 12 7.73 3.78 -5.20
CA LEU A 12 6.56 4.48 -5.75
C LEU A 12 5.40 3.54 -6.05
N PHE A 13 5.71 2.29 -6.40
CA PHE A 13 4.74 1.23 -6.65
C PHE A 13 4.92 0.10 -5.65
N ILE A 14 3.83 -0.28 -5.00
CA ILE A 14 3.79 -1.36 -4.01
C ILE A 14 3.01 -2.55 -4.55
N THR A 15 3.46 -3.74 -4.19
CA THR A 15 2.78 -4.97 -4.59
C THR A 15 1.64 -5.29 -3.63
N ARG A 16 0.82 -6.27 -4.02
CA ARG A 16 -0.19 -6.84 -3.13
C ARG A 16 0.41 -7.38 -1.81
N ALA A 17 1.61 -7.95 -1.87
CA ALA A 17 2.27 -8.47 -0.67
C ALA A 17 2.68 -7.32 0.27
N ASP A 18 3.12 -6.19 -0.29
CA ASP A 18 3.44 -4.98 0.49
C ASP A 18 2.19 -4.39 1.13
N LEU A 19 1.07 -4.32 0.40
CA LEU A 19 -0.22 -3.89 0.96
C LEU A 19 -0.65 -4.73 2.16
N GLY A 20 -0.52 -6.06 2.05
CA GLY A 20 -0.82 -6.98 3.15
C GLY A 20 0.05 -6.70 4.37
N LYS A 21 1.34 -6.43 4.18
CA LYS A 21 2.25 -6.03 5.27
C LYS A 21 1.87 -4.68 5.89
N LEU A 22 1.55 -3.69 5.07
CA LEU A 22 1.17 -2.34 5.52
C LEU A 22 -0.13 -2.34 6.33
N LEU A 23 -1.10 -3.15 5.92
CA LEU A 23 -2.40 -3.28 6.60
C LEU A 23 -2.38 -4.34 7.72
N GLY A 24 -1.27 -5.07 7.91
CA GLY A 24 -1.20 -6.20 8.84
C GLY A 24 -2.14 -7.35 8.49
N MET A 25 -2.54 -7.48 7.22
CA MET A 25 -3.53 -8.45 6.75
C MET A 25 -2.88 -9.64 6.05
N LYS A 26 -3.46 -10.83 6.26
CA LYS A 26 -3.13 -12.03 5.46
C LYS A 26 -3.61 -11.85 4.02
N PRO A 27 -2.98 -12.51 3.03
CA PRO A 27 -3.31 -12.35 1.61
C PRO A 27 -4.79 -12.59 1.26
N THR A 28 -5.41 -13.58 1.90
CA THR A 28 -6.84 -13.92 1.71
C THR A 28 -7.76 -12.85 2.26
N THR A 29 -7.46 -12.34 3.46
CA THR A 29 -8.19 -11.22 4.08
C THR A 29 -8.05 -9.96 3.25
N LEU A 30 -6.85 -9.67 2.74
CA LEU A 30 -6.60 -8.54 1.84
C LEU A 30 -7.42 -8.66 0.55
N ASP A 31 -7.59 -9.86 -0.01
CA ASP A 31 -8.43 -10.07 -1.20
C ASP A 31 -9.90 -9.81 -0.95
N ALA A 32 -10.44 -10.38 0.12
CA ALA A 32 -11.82 -10.10 0.53
C ALA A 32 -12.03 -8.62 0.88
N PHE A 33 -11.03 -7.97 1.49
CA PHE A 33 -11.07 -6.55 1.81
C PHE A 33 -11.12 -5.69 0.55
N ILE A 34 -10.15 -5.84 -0.36
CA ILE A 34 -10.11 -5.11 -1.63
C ILE A 34 -11.39 -5.33 -2.45
N ALA A 35 -11.91 -6.56 -2.49
CA ALA A 35 -13.13 -6.88 -3.22
C ALA A 35 -14.39 -6.23 -2.62
N ARG A 36 -14.40 -5.93 -1.32
CA ARG A 36 -15.52 -5.28 -0.62
C ARG A 36 -15.39 -3.76 -0.56
N THR A 37 -14.17 -3.24 -0.74
CA THR A 37 -13.90 -1.80 -0.71
C THR A 37 -13.97 -1.23 -2.13
N THR A 38 -15.12 -0.67 -2.50
CA THR A 38 -15.35 -0.06 -3.82
C THR A 38 -14.41 1.11 -4.13
N SER A 39 -13.98 1.85 -3.10
CA SER A 39 -13.08 3.00 -3.23
C SER A 39 -11.60 2.65 -3.18
N PHE A 40 -11.24 1.37 -3.14
CA PHE A 40 -9.84 0.95 -3.00
C PHE A 40 -9.02 1.38 -4.23
N PRO A 41 -7.75 1.80 -4.05
CA PRO A 41 -6.90 2.24 -5.16
C PRO A 41 -6.81 1.21 -6.28
N GLU A 42 -6.97 1.67 -7.52
CA GLU A 42 -6.89 0.79 -8.68
C GLU A 42 -5.46 0.27 -8.93
N LYS A 43 -5.37 -0.92 -9.53
CA LYS A 43 -4.09 -1.45 -10.00
C LYS A 43 -3.60 -0.59 -11.17
N LYS A 44 -2.37 -0.11 -11.07
CA LYS A 44 -1.63 0.55 -12.15
C LYS A 44 -0.78 -0.50 -12.90
N ALA A 45 0.33 -0.05 -13.49
CA ALA A 45 1.18 -0.85 -14.35
C ALA A 45 1.62 -2.19 -13.73
N ARG A 46 1.49 -3.27 -14.51
CA ARG A 46 1.90 -4.65 -14.16
C ARG A 46 1.28 -5.19 -12.86
N GLY A 47 0.05 -4.78 -12.54
CA GLY A 47 -0.69 -5.29 -11.38
C GLY A 47 -0.19 -4.78 -10.03
N ARG A 48 0.54 -3.66 -10.02
CA ARG A 48 1.01 -2.97 -8.81
C ARG A 48 0.11 -1.80 -8.46
N TYR A 49 0.19 -1.34 -7.22
CA TYR A 49 -0.56 -0.19 -6.72
C TYR A 49 0.37 1.00 -6.53
N SER A 50 -0.13 2.21 -6.78
CA SER A 50 0.60 3.43 -6.44
C SER A 50 0.63 3.58 -4.93
N ARG A 51 1.83 3.70 -4.35
CA ARG A 51 1.99 3.89 -2.92
C ARG A 51 1.31 5.16 -2.45
N LYS A 52 1.46 6.24 -3.22
CA LYS A 52 0.89 7.54 -2.90
C LYS A 52 -0.63 7.48 -2.84
N GLU A 53 -1.28 6.93 -3.87
CA GLU A 53 -2.74 6.80 -3.89
C GLU A 53 -3.24 5.91 -2.75
N PHE A 54 -2.50 4.85 -2.40
CA PHE A 54 -2.82 4.01 -1.24
C PHE A 54 -2.69 4.75 0.09
N GLU A 55 -1.60 5.49 0.31
CA GLU A 55 -1.41 6.27 1.55
C GLU A 55 -2.47 7.39 1.67
N GLU A 56 -2.85 8.03 0.56
CA GLU A 56 -3.94 9.02 0.52
C GLU A 56 -5.31 8.38 0.81
N TRP A 57 -5.58 7.22 0.20
CA TRP A 57 -6.79 6.46 0.48
C TRP A 57 -6.88 6.03 1.94
N CYS A 58 -5.80 5.50 2.53
CA CYS A 58 -5.82 5.12 3.94
C CYS A 58 -6.08 6.31 4.88
N LYS A 59 -5.55 7.49 4.57
CA LYS A 59 -5.84 8.72 5.35
C LYS A 59 -7.31 9.13 5.24
N ASN A 60 -7.88 9.05 4.04
CA ASN A 60 -9.29 9.39 3.82
C ASN A 60 -10.24 8.42 4.54
N GLU A 61 -9.86 7.14 4.64
CA GLU A 61 -10.63 6.12 5.35
C GLU A 61 -10.37 6.10 6.88
N GLY A 62 -9.43 6.92 7.38
CA GLY A 62 -9.06 6.96 8.80
C GLY A 62 -8.29 5.72 9.28
N LEU A 63 -7.59 5.03 8.38
CA LEU A 63 -6.78 3.85 8.68
C LEU A 63 -5.36 4.20 9.15
N VAL A 64 -4.92 5.45 8.98
CA VAL A 64 -3.62 6.00 9.43
C VAL A 64 -3.79 7.42 9.94
#